data_AF-A0A0B2Q1K9-F1
#
_entry.id   AF-A0A0B2Q1K9-F1
#
_cell.length_a   1.000
_cell.length_b   1.000
_cell.length_c   1.000
_cell.angle_alpha   90.00
_cell.angle_beta   90.00
_cell.angle_gamma   90.00
#
_symmetry.space_group_name_H-M   'P 1'
#
loop_
_entity.id
_entity.type
_entity.pdbx_description
1 polymer ?
#
loop_
_entity_poly.entity_id
_entity_poly.type
_entity_poly.pdbx_seq_one_letter_code
_entity_poly.pdbx_strand_id
1 'polypeptide(L)'
;MDEGCDVIVLGTGLKECILSGLLSVDGLKVLNMDKNDYYGGESTSLNVIQLWKRFRGDDKPPSHLGASKDYNIDMNPKMLDVLINCFACALVQVHKVPTNNMEALKSPLMGLFEKCRARKFFIYVQNYNESDPKTHEGMDLTRVNTKEFIVYMYTCFLVVFIIYADFNVSSSAFALPSYTA
;
A
#
# COMPACT_ATOMS: atom_id res chain seq x y z
N MET A 1 25.09 27.72 18.63
CA MET A 1 24.90 26.63 17.67
C MET A 1 26.28 26.11 17.36
N ASP A 2 26.55 24.84 17.63
CA ASP A 2 27.86 24.23 17.42
C ASP A 2 28.20 24.20 15.92
N GLU A 3 29.46 24.52 15.59
CA GLU A 3 29.92 25.06 14.29
C GLU A 3 30.02 24.04 13.12
N GLY A 4 29.24 22.97 13.10
CA GLY A 4 29.22 22.08 11.93
C GLY A 4 28.28 20.88 12.04
N CYS A 5 27.53 20.65 10.97
CA CYS A 5 26.74 19.44 10.77
C CYS A 5 27.37 18.65 9.62
N ASP A 6 27.40 17.33 9.75
CA ASP A 6 27.95 16.46 8.71
C ASP A 6 26.94 16.29 7.56
N VAL A 7 25.64 16.31 7.88
CA VAL A 7 24.56 16.17 6.92
C VAL A 7 23.43 17.16 7.23
N ILE A 8 22.89 17.79 6.20
CA ILE A 8 21.68 18.61 6.28
C ILE A 8 20.57 17.89 5.51
N VAL A 9 19.47 17.60 6.19
CA VAL A 9 18.26 17.02 5.63
C VAL A 9 17.20 18.12 5.51
N LEU A 10 16.62 18.26 4.32
CA LEU A 10 15.62 19.26 4.02
C LEU A 10 14.26 18.59 3.78
N GLY A 11 13.35 18.76 4.72
CA GLY A 11 12.02 18.18 4.73
C GLY A 11 11.85 17.15 5.85
N THR A 12 10.61 17.06 6.34
CA THR A 12 10.23 16.15 7.43
C THR A 12 9.29 15.05 6.96
N GLY A 13 9.37 14.67 5.68
CA GLY A 13 8.65 13.52 5.15
C GLY A 13 9.16 12.21 5.73
N LEU A 14 8.44 11.12 5.45
CA LEU A 14 8.76 9.80 6.00
C LEU A 14 10.17 9.33 5.60
N LYS A 15 10.57 9.57 4.34
CA LYS A 15 11.86 9.12 3.82
C LYS A 15 13.01 9.89 4.46
N GLU A 16 12.85 11.20 4.57
CA GLU A 16 13.81 12.13 5.15
C GLU A 16 14.00 11.85 6.64
N CYS A 17 12.92 11.61 7.37
CA CYS A 17 12.97 11.24 8.79
C CYS A 17 13.66 9.88 9.01
N ILE A 18 13.38 8.86 8.18
CA ILE A 18 14.06 7.56 8.26
C ILE A 18 15.55 7.71 7.98
N LEU A 19 15.91 8.44 6.91
CA LEU A 19 17.30 8.65 6.53
C LEU A 19 18.07 9.43 7.61
N SER A 20 17.47 10.51 8.14
CA SER A 20 18.02 11.32 9.23
C SER A 20 18.27 10.48 10.49
N GLY A 21 17.32 9.60 10.84
CA GLY A 21 17.45 8.66 11.95
C GLY A 21 18.60 7.68 11.77
N LEU A 22 18.72 7.05 10.60
CA LEU A 22 19.80 6.11 10.29
C LEU A 22 21.18 6.78 10.34
N LEU A 23 21.33 7.96 9.74
CA LEU A 23 22.58 8.71 9.77
C LEU A 23 22.97 9.16 11.19
N SER A 24 21.98 9.47 12.02
CA SER A 24 22.22 9.80 13.43
C SER A 24 22.67 8.58 14.24
N VAL A 25 22.13 7.39 13.94
CA VAL A 25 22.56 6.12 14.54
C VAL A 25 24.01 5.78 14.15
N ASP A 26 24.41 6.10 12.92
CA ASP A 26 25.79 5.94 12.45
C ASP A 26 26.76 7.00 13.04
N GLY A 27 26.28 7.90 13.90
CA GLY A 27 27.08 8.86 14.64
C GLY A 27 27.33 10.19 13.92
N LEU A 28 26.66 10.44 12.79
CA LEU A 28 26.77 11.71 12.08
C LEU A 28 25.91 12.79 12.75
N LYS A 29 26.40 14.04 12.74
CA LYS A 29 25.63 15.20 13.20
C LYS A 29 24.67 15.66 12.10
N VAL A 30 23.41 15.26 12.22
CA VAL A 30 22.38 15.58 11.23
C VAL A 30 21.57 16.81 11.65
N LEU A 31 21.47 17.79 10.75
CA LEU A 31 20.56 18.93 10.88
C LEU A 31 19.33 18.70 10.00
N ASN A 32 18.17 18.50 10.60
CA ASN A 32 16.92 18.32 9.89
C ASN A 32 16.10 19.61 9.92
N MET A 33 15.76 20.17 8.76
CA MET A 33 15.03 21.43 8.63
C MET A 33 13.86 21.28 7.66
N ASP A 34 12.75 21.95 7.93
CA ASP A 34 11.61 22.04 7.00
C ASP A 34 11.26 23.51 6.76
N LYS A 35 10.73 23.80 5.57
CA LYS A 35 10.18 25.13 5.25
C LYS A 35 8.77 25.32 5.84
N ASN A 36 8.09 24.22 6.14
CA ASN A 36 6.73 24.22 6.66
C ASN A 36 6.73 24.28 8.19
N ASP A 37 5.66 24.83 8.77
CA ASP A 37 5.40 24.85 10.21
C ASP A 37 4.78 23.55 10.74
N TYR A 38 4.74 22.50 9.91
CA TYR A 38 4.19 21.18 10.23
C TYR A 38 5.10 20.07 9.72
N TYR A 39 5.01 18.91 10.36
CA TYR A 39 5.75 17.71 9.99
C TYR A 39 5.05 16.92 8.86
N GLY A 40 5.82 16.11 8.13
CA GLY A 40 5.31 15.10 7.20
C GLY A 40 5.26 15.52 5.73
N GLY A 41 5.55 16.79 5.42
CA GLY A 41 5.59 17.29 4.04
C GLY A 41 4.33 16.97 3.24
N GLU A 42 4.48 16.28 2.10
CA GLU A 42 3.35 15.85 1.24
C GLU A 42 2.49 14.75 1.86
N SER A 43 3.04 13.99 2.83
CA SER A 43 2.34 12.91 3.54
C SER A 43 1.96 13.35 4.96
N THR A 44 1.75 14.65 5.16
CA THR A 44 1.31 15.21 6.44
C THR A 44 -0.08 14.74 6.83
N SER A 45 -0.30 14.58 8.14
CA SER A 45 -1.61 14.31 8.72
C SER A 45 -2.20 15.63 9.20
N LEU A 46 -3.35 16.02 8.64
CA LEU A 46 -4.02 17.26 8.99
C LEU A 46 -5.20 17.01 9.92
N ASN A 47 -5.44 17.96 10.81
CA ASN A 47 -6.70 18.03 11.54
C ASN A 47 -7.81 18.63 10.65
N VAL A 48 -9.07 18.56 11.10
CA VAL A 48 -10.23 19.05 10.34
C VAL A 48 -10.11 20.54 9.98
N ILE A 49 -9.63 21.39 10.89
CA ILE A 49 -9.48 22.83 10.62
C ILE A 49 -8.42 23.08 9.54
N GLN A 50 -7.28 22.41 9.63
CA GLN A 50 -6.20 22.50 8.65
C GLN A 50 -6.62 21.94 7.28
N LEU A 51 -7.40 20.86 7.28
CA LEU A 51 -7.97 20.27 6.07
C LEU A 51 -8.91 21.27 5.37
N TRP A 52 -9.83 21.89 6.11
CA TRP A 52 -10.73 22.91 5.58
C TRP A 52 -9.95 24.11 5.05
N LYS A 53 -8.99 24.62 5.82
CA LYS A 53 -8.11 25.71 5.38
C LYS A 53 -7.44 25.42 4.04
N ARG A 54 -7.02 24.17 3.82
CA ARG A 54 -6.33 23.74 2.61
C ARG A 54 -7.25 23.55 1.40
N PHE A 55 -8.43 22.95 1.57
CA PHE A 55 -9.32 22.57 0.46
C PHE A 55 -10.57 23.44 0.29
N ARG A 56 -10.88 24.30 1.27
CA ARG A 56 -12.07 25.16 1.33
C ARG A 56 -11.74 26.60 1.76
N GLY A 57 -10.47 26.94 2.02
CA GLY A 57 -10.07 28.29 2.38
C GLY A 57 -10.59 28.70 3.76
N ASP A 58 -11.24 29.87 3.87
CA ASP A 58 -11.70 30.41 5.15
C ASP A 58 -13.04 29.83 5.64
N ASP A 59 -13.60 28.85 4.92
CA ASP A 59 -14.82 28.15 5.34
C ASP A 59 -14.60 27.37 6.64
N LYS A 60 -15.61 27.42 7.53
CA LYS A 60 -15.57 26.68 8.79
C LYS A 60 -16.07 25.25 8.61
N PRO A 61 -15.44 24.27 9.28
CA PRO A 61 -15.94 22.90 9.27
C PRO A 61 -17.34 22.82 9.92
N PRO A 62 -18.25 21.98 9.41
CA PRO A 62 -19.56 21.75 10.00
C PRO A 62 -19.45 21.31 11.48
N SER A 63 -20.34 21.83 12.33
CA SER A 63 -20.33 21.56 13.77
C SER A 63 -20.58 20.10 14.15
N HIS A 64 -21.24 19.32 13.27
CA HIS A 64 -21.51 17.91 13.51
C HIS A 64 -20.27 17.01 13.39
N LEU A 65 -19.15 17.52 12.86
CA LEU A 65 -17.88 16.78 12.78
C LEU A 65 -17.13 16.75 14.13
N GLY A 66 -17.61 17.43 15.17
CA GLY A 66 -16.99 17.37 16.49
C GLY A 66 -15.67 18.16 16.60
N ALA A 67 -14.81 17.75 17.54
CA ALA A 67 -13.61 18.50 17.86
C ALA A 67 -12.46 18.17 16.90
N SER A 68 -11.78 19.20 16.39
CA SER A 68 -10.71 19.02 15.40
C SER A 68 -9.55 18.13 15.87
N LYS A 69 -9.31 18.04 17.19
CA LYS A 69 -8.25 17.22 17.78
C LYS A 69 -8.49 15.70 17.67
N ASP A 70 -9.72 15.30 17.38
CA ASP A 70 -10.11 13.89 17.26
C ASP A 70 -9.74 13.31 15.89
N TYR A 71 -9.17 14.14 15.00
CA TYR A 71 -8.89 13.80 13.61
C TYR A 71 -7.41 13.96 13.27
N ASN A 72 -6.84 12.91 12.69
CA ASN A 72 -5.57 12.93 11.98
C ASN A 72 -5.82 12.36 10.58
N ILE A 73 -5.98 13.26 9.61
CA ILE A 73 -6.37 12.94 8.24
C ILE A 73 -5.11 12.95 7.38
N ASP A 74 -4.61 11.77 7.04
CA ASP A 74 -3.43 11.61 6.21
C ASP A 74 -3.70 12.09 4.79
N MET A 75 -2.85 12.98 4.28
CA MET A 75 -2.94 13.45 2.89
C MET A 75 -2.60 12.37 1.86
N ASN A 76 -1.78 11.40 2.27
CA ASN A 76 -1.37 10.27 1.44
C ASN A 76 -1.49 8.99 2.27
N PRO A 77 -2.72 8.48 2.49
CA PRO A 77 -2.94 7.33 3.36
C PRO A 77 -2.24 6.11 2.77
N LYS A 78 -1.20 5.65 3.47
CA LYS A 78 -0.46 4.43 3.15
C LYS A 78 -0.70 3.42 4.25
N MET A 79 -1.10 2.23 3.86
CA MET A 79 -1.30 1.13 4.78
C MET A 79 0.01 0.36 4.94
N LEU A 80 0.32 -0.07 6.18
CA LEU A 80 1.36 -1.07 6.42
C LEU A 80 0.77 -2.45 6.13
N ASP A 81 1.43 -3.21 5.26
CA ASP A 81 0.91 -4.46 4.65
C ASP A 81 0.55 -5.58 5.65
N VAL A 82 0.92 -5.45 6.93
CA VAL A 82 0.75 -6.49 7.94
C VAL A 82 -0.65 -6.51 8.59
N LEU A 83 -1.44 -5.44 8.49
CA LEU A 83 -2.60 -5.25 9.38
C LEU A 83 -4.00 -5.24 8.76
N ILE A 84 -4.19 -5.34 7.44
CA ILE A 84 -5.52 -5.08 6.85
C ILE A 84 -6.05 -6.24 6.00
N ASN A 85 -7.32 -6.56 6.23
CA ASN A 85 -8.12 -7.34 5.29
C ASN A 85 -8.23 -6.55 3.97
N CYS A 86 -7.49 -6.97 2.95
CA CYS A 86 -7.57 -6.38 1.62
C CYS A 86 -8.91 -6.76 0.95
N PHE A 87 -9.59 -5.78 0.38
CA PHE A 87 -10.81 -5.97 -0.39
C PHE A 87 -10.59 -5.54 -1.83
N ALA A 88 -11.06 -6.36 -2.77
CA ALA A 88 -11.04 -6.04 -4.19
C ALA A 88 -12.46 -5.73 -4.67
N CYS A 89 -12.58 -4.76 -5.57
CA CYS A 89 -13.83 -4.44 -6.26
C CYS A 89 -13.93 -5.28 -7.53
N ALA A 90 -14.89 -6.20 -7.57
CA ALA A 90 -15.25 -6.93 -8.78
C ALA A 90 -16.71 -6.64 -9.10
N LEU A 91 -16.99 -6.18 -10.33
CA LEU A 91 -18.36 -5.94 -10.81
C LEU A 91 -19.19 -5.04 -9.87
N VAL A 92 -18.58 -3.96 -9.34
CA VAL A 92 -19.21 -2.99 -8.41
C VAL A 92 -19.48 -3.56 -7.00
N GLN A 93 -19.08 -4.81 -6.73
CA GLN A 93 -19.17 -5.43 -5.41
C GLN A 93 -17.80 -5.59 -4.76
N VAL A 94 -17.72 -5.22 -3.49
CA VAL A 94 -16.52 -5.33 -2.67
C VAL A 94 -16.48 -6.71 -2.04
N HIS A 95 -15.46 -7.50 -2.37
CA HIS A 95 -15.27 -8.85 -1.83
C HIS A 95 -13.88 -8.99 -1.21
N LYS A 96 -13.79 -9.80 -0.15
CA LYS A 96 -12.51 -10.10 0.49
C LYS A 96 -11.59 -10.80 -0.50
N VAL A 97 -10.34 -10.31 -0.61
CA VAL A 97 -9.30 -10.99 -1.39
C VAL A 97 -8.89 -12.26 -0.64
N PRO A 98 -8.94 -13.44 -1.29
CA PRO A 98 -8.56 -14.68 -0.62
C PRO A 98 -7.07 -14.70 -0.31
N THR A 99 -6.70 -15.06 0.93
CA THR A 99 -5.29 -15.17 1.34
C THR A 99 -4.84 -16.60 1.60
N ASN A 100 -5.76 -17.56 1.56
CA ASN A 100 -5.49 -18.97 1.78
C ASN A 100 -6.34 -19.87 0.87
N ASN A 101 -5.97 -21.14 0.81
CA ASN A 101 -6.62 -22.16 0.00
C ASN A 101 -8.13 -22.33 0.30
N MET A 102 -8.56 -22.16 1.54
CA MET A 102 -9.98 -22.29 1.94
C MET A 102 -10.81 -21.07 1.53
N GLU A 103 -10.23 -19.86 1.65
CA GLU A 103 -10.84 -18.61 1.19
C GLU A 103 -10.96 -18.58 -0.32
N ALA A 104 -9.95 -19.08 -1.04
CA ALA A 104 -9.98 -19.18 -2.50
C ALA A 104 -11.16 -20.04 -3.00
N LEU A 105 -11.45 -21.17 -2.33
CA LEU A 105 -12.60 -22.02 -2.68
C LEU A 105 -13.95 -21.36 -2.39
N LYS A 106 -14.03 -20.49 -1.40
CA LYS A 106 -15.28 -19.80 -1.02
C LYS A 106 -15.48 -18.48 -1.75
N SER A 107 -14.41 -17.90 -2.32
CA SER A 107 -14.43 -16.55 -2.88
C SER A 107 -15.42 -16.42 -4.06
N PRO A 108 -16.31 -15.43 -4.09
CA PRO A 108 -17.17 -15.17 -5.24
C PRO A 108 -16.43 -14.45 -6.40
N LEU A 109 -15.15 -14.12 -6.23
CA LEU A 109 -14.34 -13.40 -7.22
C LEU A 109 -13.97 -14.22 -8.45
N MET A 110 -14.12 -15.55 -8.39
CA MET A 110 -13.62 -16.50 -9.38
C MET A 110 -14.69 -17.54 -9.72
N GLY A 111 -14.66 -18.06 -10.95
CA GLY A 111 -15.49 -19.19 -11.36
C GLY A 111 -15.07 -20.51 -10.68
N LEU A 112 -15.93 -21.54 -10.70
CA LEU A 112 -15.69 -22.81 -10.00
C LEU A 112 -14.34 -23.47 -10.37
N PHE A 113 -14.00 -23.49 -11.65
CA PHE A 113 -12.73 -24.07 -12.12
C PHE A 113 -11.51 -23.23 -11.74
N GLU A 114 -11.67 -21.91 -11.70
CA GLU A 114 -10.61 -20.97 -11.31
C GLU A 114 -10.30 -21.09 -9.82
N LYS A 115 -11.32 -21.27 -8.97
CA LYS A 115 -11.14 -21.52 -7.52
C LYS A 115 -10.30 -22.74 -7.23
N CYS A 116 -10.51 -23.83 -7.97
CA CYS A 116 -9.70 -25.05 -7.83
C CYS A 116 -8.24 -24.82 -8.22
N ARG A 117 -7.98 -23.97 -9.21
CA ARG A 117 -6.61 -23.59 -9.63
C ARG A 117 -5.96 -22.63 -8.63
N ALA A 118 -6.69 -21.61 -8.18
CA ALA A 118 -6.25 -20.70 -7.13
C ALA A 118 -5.90 -21.44 -5.84
N ARG A 119 -6.69 -22.44 -5.46
CA ARG A 119 -6.36 -23.33 -4.33
C ARG A 119 -5.01 -24.01 -4.50
N LYS A 120 -4.72 -24.58 -5.69
CA LYS A 120 -3.42 -25.22 -5.97
C LYS A 120 -2.28 -24.22 -5.90
N PHE A 121 -2.48 -23.02 -6.45
CA PHE A 121 -1.52 -21.94 -6.35
C PHE A 121 -1.20 -21.55 -4.89
N PHE A 122 -2.21 -21.35 -4.05
CA PHE A 122 -1.98 -21.06 -2.62
C PHE A 122 -1.24 -22.18 -1.91
N ILE A 123 -1.52 -23.44 -2.24
CA ILE A 123 -0.80 -24.60 -1.68
C ILE A 123 0.66 -24.60 -2.16
N TYR A 124 0.92 -24.31 -3.43
CA TYR A 124 2.26 -24.20 -3.99
C TYR A 124 3.06 -23.11 -3.26
N VAL A 125 2.52 -21.89 -3.18
CA VAL A 125 3.20 -20.75 -2.50
C VAL A 125 3.45 -21.04 -1.02
N GLN A 126 2.49 -21.65 -0.32
CA GLN A 126 2.63 -21.97 1.11
C GLN A 126 3.67 -23.07 1.38
N ASN A 127 3.82 -24.02 0.46
CA ASN A 127 4.76 -25.14 0.61
C ASN A 127 6.11 -24.89 -0.07
N TYR A 128 6.24 -23.78 -0.81
CA TYR A 128 7.48 -23.46 -1.53
C TYR A 128 8.62 -23.22 -0.54
N ASN A 129 9.70 -23.97 -0.70
CA ASN A 129 10.92 -23.81 0.06
C ASN A 129 12.10 -23.70 -0.90
N GLU A 130 12.75 -22.54 -0.91
CA GLU A 130 13.90 -22.25 -1.78
C GLU A 130 15.02 -23.30 -1.65
N SER A 131 15.22 -23.84 -0.44
CA SER A 131 16.25 -24.86 -0.16
C SER A 131 15.90 -26.28 -0.59
N ASP A 132 14.62 -26.59 -0.87
CA ASP A 132 14.17 -27.93 -1.30
C ASP A 132 13.65 -27.92 -2.74
N PRO A 133 14.46 -28.35 -3.72
CA PRO A 133 14.08 -28.40 -5.14
C PRO A 133 12.83 -29.25 -5.43
N LYS A 134 12.46 -30.19 -4.55
CA LYS A 134 11.24 -30.99 -4.73
C LYS A 134 9.97 -30.14 -4.62
N THR A 135 10.02 -29.07 -3.82
CA THR A 135 8.89 -28.16 -3.63
C THR A 135 8.70 -27.20 -4.82
N HIS A 136 9.68 -27.13 -5.73
CA HIS A 136 9.65 -26.20 -6.87
C HIS A 136 8.82 -26.74 -8.05
N GLU A 137 8.34 -27.98 -7.97
CA GLU A 137 7.56 -28.66 -9.03
C GLU A 137 8.23 -28.58 -10.43
N GLY A 138 9.58 -28.58 -10.45
CA GLY A 138 10.37 -28.50 -11.67
C GLY A 138 10.50 -27.10 -12.27
N MET A 139 10.07 -26.05 -11.57
CA MET A 139 10.18 -24.65 -11.99
C MET A 139 11.36 -23.95 -11.32
N ASP A 140 12.14 -23.17 -12.08
CA ASP A 140 13.17 -22.30 -11.54
C ASP A 140 12.66 -20.85 -11.49
N LEU A 141 12.25 -20.39 -10.31
CA LEU A 141 11.69 -19.05 -10.12
C LEU A 141 12.69 -17.90 -10.40
N THR A 142 13.99 -18.19 -10.49
CA THR A 142 15.01 -17.17 -10.85
C THR A 142 15.06 -16.92 -12.35
N ARG A 143 14.53 -17.84 -13.17
CA ARG A 143 14.58 -17.79 -14.63
C ARG A 143 13.22 -17.60 -15.26
N VAL A 144 12.18 -18.17 -14.66
CA VAL A 144 10.82 -18.14 -15.22
C VAL A 144 10.20 -16.78 -14.99
N ASN A 145 9.69 -16.17 -16.06
CA ASN A 145 8.94 -14.92 -15.96
C ASN A 145 7.58 -15.16 -15.31
N THR A 146 7.06 -14.18 -14.57
CA THR A 146 5.73 -14.28 -13.92
C THR A 146 4.62 -14.66 -14.90
N LYS A 147 4.70 -14.22 -16.17
CA LYS A 147 3.76 -14.61 -17.22
C LYS A 147 3.78 -16.11 -17.51
N GLU A 148 4.97 -16.68 -17.67
CA GLU A 148 5.15 -18.11 -17.95
C GLU A 148 4.76 -18.95 -16.74
N PHE A 149 5.13 -18.50 -15.54
CA PHE A 149 4.74 -19.12 -14.28
C PHE A 149 3.21 -19.15 -14.11
N ILE A 150 2.53 -18.03 -14.37
CA ILE A 150 1.06 -17.97 -14.33
C ILE A 150 0.45 -18.84 -15.43
N VAL A 151 0.98 -18.88 -16.65
CA VAL A 151 0.44 -19.76 -17.71
C VAL A 151 0.66 -21.25 -17.39
N TYR A 152 1.77 -21.60 -16.74
CA TYR A 152 2.06 -22.96 -16.31
C TYR A 152 1.12 -23.41 -15.18
N MET A 153 0.87 -22.54 -14.20
CA MET A 153 -0.07 -22.79 -13.10
C MET A 153 -1.54 -22.66 -13.52
N TYR A 154 -1.83 -21.86 -14.56
CA TYR A 154 -3.17 -21.56 -15.06
C TYR A 154 -3.24 -21.71 -16.58
N THR A 155 -4.06 -22.64 -17.08
CA THR A 155 -4.47 -22.59 -18.49
C THR A 155 -5.34 -21.34 -18.74
N CYS A 156 -4.69 -20.30 -19.25
CA CYS A 156 -5.18 -19.11 -19.98
C CYS A 156 -6.08 -18.03 -19.35
N PHE A 157 -6.62 -18.12 -18.13
CA PHE A 157 -7.66 -17.12 -17.69
C PHE A 157 -7.42 -16.27 -16.43
N LEU A 158 -6.36 -16.47 -15.62
CA LEU A 158 -6.24 -15.79 -14.31
C LEU A 158 -5.26 -14.60 -14.22
N VAL A 159 -4.89 -13.97 -15.34
CA VAL A 159 -3.82 -12.95 -15.37
C VAL A 159 -4.23 -11.62 -14.71
N VAL A 160 -5.51 -11.31 -14.61
CA VAL A 160 -5.96 -9.96 -14.23
C VAL A 160 -5.93 -9.71 -12.72
N PHE A 161 -6.21 -10.71 -11.87
CA PHE A 161 -6.42 -10.46 -10.43
C PHE A 161 -5.13 -10.34 -9.61
N ILE A 162 -4.09 -11.11 -9.97
CA ILE A 162 -2.81 -11.12 -9.23
C ILE A 162 -2.00 -9.85 -9.56
N ILE A 163 -2.03 -9.38 -10.82
CA ILE A 163 -1.22 -8.25 -11.28
C ILE A 163 -1.86 -6.89 -10.90
N TYR A 164 -3.19 -6.78 -10.90
CA TYR A 164 -3.86 -5.52 -10.54
C TYR A 164 -3.76 -5.16 -9.05
N ALA A 165 -3.48 -6.12 -8.18
CA ALA A 165 -3.28 -5.87 -6.76
C ALA A 165 -1.97 -5.11 -6.49
N ASP A 166 -0.90 -5.37 -7.24
CA ASP A 166 0.38 -4.67 -7.08
C ASP A 166 0.41 -3.29 -7.79
N PHE A 167 -0.21 -3.17 -8.97
CA PHE A 167 -0.06 -1.94 -9.78
C PHE A 167 -0.96 -0.77 -9.32
N ASN A 168 -2.06 -1.04 -8.61
CA ASN A 168 -2.95 0.02 -8.14
C ASN A 168 -2.58 0.61 -6.77
N VAL A 169 -1.58 0.06 -6.08
CA VAL A 169 -1.01 0.67 -4.87
C VAL A 169 -0.12 1.89 -5.22
N SER A 170 0.38 1.98 -6.47
CA SER A 170 1.20 3.11 -6.93
C SER A 170 0.45 4.16 -7.76
N SER A 171 -0.83 3.97 -8.11
CA SER A 171 -1.51 4.86 -9.06
C SER A 171 -3.02 4.98 -8.83
N SER A 172 -3.48 5.27 -7.62
CA SER A 172 -4.83 5.81 -7.42
C SER A 172 -4.85 7.31 -7.71
N ALA A 173 -4.91 7.65 -9.00
CA ALA A 173 -5.56 8.88 -9.43
C ALA A 173 -7.02 8.78 -8.99
N PHE A 174 -7.32 9.37 -7.84
CA PHE A 174 -8.66 9.56 -7.30
C PHE A 174 -9.39 10.56 -8.21
N ALA A 175 -9.89 10.11 -9.35
CA ALA A 175 -10.87 10.85 -10.13
C ALA A 175 -12.18 10.82 -9.34
N LEU A 176 -12.36 11.80 -8.45
CA LEU A 176 -13.65 12.08 -7.83
C LEU A 176 -14.66 12.37 -8.95
N PRO A 177 -15.88 11.80 -8.91
CA PRO A 177 -16.94 12.24 -9.80
C PRO A 177 -17.22 13.70 -9.48
N SER A 178 -17.10 14.57 -10.49
CA SER A 178 -17.57 15.94 -10.42
C SER A 178 -19.07 15.96 -10.16
N TYR A 179 -19.47 16.12 -8.90
CA TYR A 179 -20.82 16.56 -8.55
C TYR A 179 -20.91 18.05 -8.88
N THR A 180 -21.37 18.37 -10.08
CA THR A 180 -21.97 19.68 -10.35
C THR A 180 -23.38 19.66 -9.78
N ALA A 181 -23.65 20.61 -8.89
CA ALA A 181 -25.01 21.00 -8.50
C ALA A 181 -25.74 21.66 -9.67
#